data_AF-A0A7K7V517-F1
#
_entry.id   AF-A0A7K7V517-F1
#
_cell.length_a   1.000
_cell.length_b   1.000
_cell.length_c   1.000
_cell.angle_alpha   90.00
_cell.angle_beta   90.00
_cell.angle_gamma   90.00
#
_symmetry.space_group_name_H-M   'P 1'
#
loop_
_entity.id
_entity.type
_entity.pdbx_description
1 polymer ?
#
loop_
_entity_poly.entity_id
_entity_poly.type
_entity_poly.pdbx_seq_one_letter_code
_entity_poly.pdbx_strand_id
1 'polypeptide(L)'
;LKEELWKIQEKLECYFGSLVGSNVYITPQGSQGLPPHYDDVEVFILQLEGEKHWRLYKPTVPLAREYNVESEDRIGNATHEFVLKPGDLLYFPRGTIHQADTPLGVSHSTHVTISTYQNNSWGDFLLDALPGLVFNMMKEDVMLRKSIPRQLLMQVDFADSTKKLSSILRVLADRLENTRELRSSDMKKDFILNRLPPYLGDDSDSLTPGGKLPKLDSTIRLQFRDHAIITVEPDQENAVSTTKPHLHRLAGGKGWNRRETHMMGAEDDAASEEGTSRQTHGLRFPLSYLDALKQIWSNTIVCVKELNLISDEEKENLALALWTECLIEVI
;
A
#
# COMPACT_ATOMS: atom_id res chain seq x y z
N LEU A 1 13.27 -17.29 -13.56
CA LEU A 1 13.29 -15.85 -13.24
C LEU A 1 11.91 -15.31 -12.92
N LYS A 2 10.90 -15.46 -13.80
CA LYS A 2 9.56 -14.87 -13.59
C LYS A 2 8.89 -15.29 -12.27
N GLU A 3 8.84 -16.59 -11.95
CA GLU A 3 8.24 -17.08 -10.69
C GLU A 3 9.01 -16.63 -9.45
N GLU A 4 10.34 -16.70 -9.50
CA GLU A 4 11.19 -16.27 -8.40
C GLU A 4 11.04 -14.77 -8.11
N LEU A 5 10.93 -13.94 -9.15
CA LEU A 5 10.76 -12.50 -8.96
C LEU A 5 9.39 -12.17 -8.34
N TRP A 6 8.32 -12.88 -8.73
CA TRP A 6 7.02 -12.78 -8.07
C TRP A 6 7.12 -13.14 -6.58
N LYS A 7 7.73 -14.29 -6.26
CA LYS A 7 7.92 -14.73 -4.88
C LYS A 7 8.71 -13.71 -4.05
N ILE A 8 9.77 -13.13 -4.60
CA ILE A 8 10.58 -12.10 -3.93
C ILE A 8 9.74 -10.84 -3.71
N GLN A 9 9.13 -10.29 -4.76
CA GLN A 9 8.34 -9.06 -4.68
C GLN A 9 7.15 -9.21 -3.71
N GLU A 10 6.41 -10.31 -3.77
CA GLU A 10 5.27 -10.58 -2.87
C GLU A 10 5.70 -10.62 -1.39
N LYS A 11 6.85 -11.24 -1.10
CA LYS A 11 7.39 -11.26 0.27
C LYS A 11 7.86 -9.88 0.71
N LEU A 12 8.42 -9.08 -0.19
CA LEU A 12 8.81 -7.70 0.09
C LEU A 12 7.58 -6.80 0.31
N GLU A 13 6.48 -7.00 -0.42
CA GLU A 13 5.22 -6.27 -0.16
C GLU A 13 4.68 -6.58 1.24
N CYS A 14 4.76 -7.84 1.67
CA CYS A 14 4.42 -8.23 3.04
C CYS A 14 5.32 -7.56 4.07
N TYR A 15 6.63 -7.53 3.81
CA TYR A 15 7.62 -6.95 4.73
C TYR A 15 7.50 -5.43 4.84
N PHE A 16 7.34 -4.73 3.71
CA PHE A 16 7.29 -3.27 3.67
C PHE A 16 5.91 -2.68 3.95
N GLY A 17 4.83 -3.43 3.68
CA GLY A 17 3.47 -2.87 3.69
C GLY A 17 3.30 -1.77 2.64
N SER A 18 3.97 -1.92 1.49
CA SER A 18 3.95 -1.00 0.35
C SER A 18 4.06 -1.84 -0.93
N LEU A 19 3.54 -1.31 -2.05
CA LEU A 19 3.67 -1.97 -3.35
C LEU A 19 5.16 -2.11 -3.72
N VAL A 20 5.50 -3.21 -4.40
CA VAL A 20 6.89 -3.51 -4.80
C VAL A 20 6.95 -3.80 -6.30
N GLY A 21 7.43 -2.84 -7.09
CA GLY A 21 7.67 -3.00 -8.51
C GLY A 21 9.05 -3.56 -8.82
N SER A 22 9.31 -3.88 -10.09
CA SER A 22 10.66 -4.09 -10.56
C SER A 22 10.84 -3.78 -12.05
N ASN A 23 12.05 -3.38 -12.42
CA ASN A 23 12.48 -3.18 -13.80
C ASN A 23 13.79 -3.93 -14.04
N VAL A 24 13.90 -4.58 -15.20
CA VAL A 24 15.14 -5.26 -15.62
C VAL A 24 15.85 -4.40 -16.66
N TYR A 25 17.12 -4.10 -16.40
CA TYR A 25 17.94 -3.29 -17.28
C TYR A 25 19.05 -4.15 -17.88
N ILE A 26 19.10 -4.19 -19.21
CA ILE A 26 20.14 -4.88 -19.97
C ILE A 26 20.90 -3.80 -20.77
N THR A 27 22.20 -3.64 -20.49
CA THR A 27 23.02 -2.58 -21.08
C THR A 27 24.22 -3.18 -21.82
N PRO A 28 24.36 -2.96 -23.15
CA PRO A 28 25.45 -3.54 -23.93
C PRO A 28 26.82 -2.94 -23.56
N GLN A 29 27.89 -3.62 -23.98
CA GLN A 29 29.26 -3.19 -23.76
C GLN A 29 29.53 -1.72 -24.12
N GLY A 30 30.28 -1.02 -23.28
CA GLY A 30 30.80 0.32 -23.57
C GLY A 30 29.71 1.39 -23.72
N SER A 31 28.53 1.17 -23.14
CA SER A 31 27.38 2.05 -23.27
C SER A 31 26.80 2.47 -21.92
N GLN A 32 26.15 3.64 -21.93
CA GLN A 32 25.34 4.15 -20.83
C GLN A 32 23.90 4.30 -21.33
N GLY A 33 22.95 3.68 -20.62
CA GLY A 33 21.55 3.67 -21.03
C GLY A 33 20.78 4.93 -20.62
N LEU A 34 21.05 5.47 -19.44
CA LEU A 34 20.32 6.60 -18.86
C LEU A 34 21.30 7.70 -18.40
N PRO A 35 20.94 8.99 -18.55
CA PRO A 35 21.71 10.09 -17.96
C PRO A 35 21.63 10.06 -16.42
N PRO A 36 22.45 10.85 -15.70
CA PRO A 36 22.28 11.01 -14.26
C PRO A 36 20.86 11.45 -13.89
N HIS A 37 20.27 10.78 -12.91
CA HIS A 37 18.91 11.07 -12.41
C HIS A 37 18.74 10.59 -10.98
N TYR A 38 17.64 10.97 -10.35
CA TYR A 38 17.14 10.34 -9.13
C TYR A 38 15.69 9.89 -9.31
N ASP A 39 15.32 8.84 -8.58
CA ASP A 39 13.96 8.29 -8.55
C ASP A 39 13.17 8.78 -7.34
N ASP A 40 11.86 8.54 -7.38
CA ASP A 40 10.87 8.80 -6.32
C ASP A 40 10.58 7.59 -5.42
N VAL A 41 11.38 6.53 -5.55
CA VAL A 41 11.22 5.23 -4.88
C VAL A 41 12.48 4.81 -4.13
N GLU A 42 12.30 4.00 -3.10
CA GLU A 42 13.42 3.28 -2.48
C GLU A 42 13.78 2.10 -3.38
N VAL A 43 15.07 1.91 -3.68
CA VAL A 43 15.50 0.91 -4.66
C VAL A 43 16.52 -0.08 -4.12
N PHE A 44 16.36 -1.34 -4.52
CA PHE A 44 17.29 -2.44 -4.31
C PHE A 44 17.70 -3.00 -5.67
N ILE A 45 18.95 -2.80 -6.05
CA ILE A 45 19.52 -3.25 -7.32
C ILE A 45 20.28 -4.54 -7.06
N LEU A 46 19.89 -5.61 -7.76
CA LEU A 46 20.59 -6.89 -7.75
C LEU A 46 21.25 -7.11 -9.12
N GLN A 47 22.58 -7.18 -9.13
CA GLN A 47 23.33 -7.45 -10.35
C GLN A 47 23.22 -8.95 -10.70
N LEU A 48 22.72 -9.25 -11.89
CA LEU A 48 22.41 -10.61 -12.34
C LEU A 48 23.50 -11.17 -13.26
N GLU A 49 23.97 -10.37 -14.22
CA GLU A 49 24.92 -10.81 -15.24
C GLU A 49 25.91 -9.69 -15.57
N GLY A 50 27.15 -10.06 -15.92
CA GLY A 50 28.20 -9.10 -16.27
C GLY A 50 28.56 -8.13 -15.15
N GLU A 51 29.18 -7.01 -15.51
CA GLU A 51 29.62 -5.98 -14.58
C GLU A 51 29.11 -4.59 -14.99
N LYS A 52 28.78 -3.75 -14.02
CA LYS A 52 28.34 -2.37 -14.27
C LYS A 52 29.07 -1.38 -13.38
N HIS A 53 29.59 -0.31 -13.97
CA HIS A 53 30.20 0.79 -13.25
C HIS A 53 29.12 1.76 -12.78
N TRP A 54 29.06 2.01 -11.48
CA TRP A 54 28.05 2.86 -10.83
C TRP A 54 28.70 4.05 -10.16
N ARG A 55 28.06 5.21 -10.30
CA ARG A 55 28.41 6.45 -9.62
C ARG A 55 27.18 7.00 -8.89
N LEU A 56 27.30 7.24 -7.59
CA LEU A 56 26.25 7.80 -6.73
C LEU A 56 26.65 9.18 -6.24
N TYR A 57 25.71 10.12 -6.20
CA TYR A 57 25.95 11.52 -5.84
C TYR A 57 25.02 11.96 -4.71
N LYS A 58 25.33 13.12 -4.11
CA LYS A 58 24.45 13.70 -3.10
C LYS A 58 23.11 14.11 -3.73
N PRO A 59 21.98 13.92 -3.04
CA PRO A 59 20.69 14.37 -3.54
C PRO A 59 20.65 15.89 -3.67
N THR A 60 20.17 16.41 -4.81
CA THR A 60 19.74 17.81 -4.94
C THR A 60 18.42 18.04 -4.21
N VAL A 61 17.56 17.03 -4.18
CA VAL A 61 16.31 16.98 -3.42
C VAL A 61 16.32 15.73 -2.53
N PRO A 62 16.67 15.85 -1.23
CA PRO A 62 16.67 14.72 -0.31
C PRO A 62 15.27 14.09 -0.17
N LEU A 63 15.17 12.77 -0.28
CA LEU A 63 13.91 12.02 -0.18
C LEU A 63 12.84 12.52 -1.16
N ALA A 64 13.25 12.85 -2.39
CA ALA A 64 12.38 13.34 -3.46
C ALA A 64 11.14 12.46 -3.64
N ARG A 65 9.99 13.10 -3.85
CA ARG A 65 8.71 12.43 -4.15
C ARG A 65 8.42 12.35 -5.65
N GLU A 66 9.32 12.87 -6.47
CA GLU A 66 9.19 12.95 -7.92
C GLU A 66 10.51 12.49 -8.54
N TYR A 67 10.46 11.97 -9.76
CA TYR A 67 11.64 11.64 -10.56
C TYR A 67 12.20 12.91 -11.23
N ASN A 68 13.53 13.00 -11.37
CA ASN A 68 14.14 14.05 -12.17
C ASN A 68 15.46 13.62 -12.82
N VAL A 69 15.72 14.11 -14.04
CA VAL A 69 17.03 14.04 -14.70
C VAL A 69 17.88 15.22 -14.24
N GLU A 70 19.15 14.95 -13.93
CA GLU A 70 20.10 15.96 -13.46
C GLU A 70 21.24 16.18 -14.46
N SER A 71 21.68 17.43 -14.56
CA SER A 71 22.80 17.82 -15.42
C SER A 71 24.13 17.49 -14.75
N GLU A 72 25.06 16.84 -15.44
CA GLU A 72 26.38 16.50 -14.91
C GLU A 72 27.16 17.70 -14.34
N ASP A 73 26.93 18.90 -14.88
CA ASP A 73 27.56 20.14 -14.40
C ASP A 73 27.06 20.56 -13.00
N ARG A 74 25.94 20.01 -12.52
CA ARG A 74 25.26 20.40 -11.28
C ARG A 74 25.34 19.37 -10.14
N ILE A 75 25.65 18.12 -10.46
CA ILE A 75 25.63 17.01 -9.49
C ILE A 75 26.92 16.91 -8.66
N GLY A 76 27.99 17.58 -9.08
CA GLY A 76 29.28 17.59 -8.40
C GLY A 76 29.99 16.24 -8.45
N ASN A 77 30.85 15.98 -7.46
CA ASN A 77 31.63 14.74 -7.41
C ASN A 77 30.81 13.57 -6.87
N ALA A 78 31.09 12.37 -7.40
CA ALA A 78 30.52 11.14 -6.88
C ALA A 78 30.89 10.95 -5.41
N THR A 79 29.90 10.62 -4.59
CA THR A 79 30.10 10.22 -3.20
C THR A 79 30.60 8.79 -3.10
N HIS A 80 30.18 7.95 -4.04
CA HIS A 80 30.58 6.56 -4.16
C HIS A 80 30.73 6.21 -5.64
N GLU A 81 31.75 5.42 -5.96
CA GLU A 81 32.06 4.95 -7.29
C GLU A 81 32.60 3.52 -7.18
N PHE A 82 31.96 2.57 -7.86
CA PHE A 82 32.27 1.14 -7.73
C PHE A 82 31.74 0.35 -8.93
N VAL A 83 32.16 -0.91 -9.05
CA VAL A 83 31.69 -1.84 -10.07
C VAL A 83 30.91 -2.95 -9.39
N LEU A 84 29.64 -3.14 -9.78
CA LEU A 84 28.83 -4.28 -9.35
C LEU A 84 29.09 -5.51 -10.22
N LYS A 85 29.11 -6.68 -9.59
CA LYS A 85 29.28 -8.00 -10.21
C LYS A 85 28.12 -8.92 -9.83
N PRO A 86 27.91 -10.06 -10.53
CA PRO A 86 26.77 -10.93 -10.28
C PRO A 86 26.70 -11.37 -8.82
N GLY A 87 25.54 -11.16 -8.19
CA GLY A 87 25.30 -11.44 -6.77
C GLY A 87 25.48 -10.24 -5.84
N ASP A 88 26.07 -9.14 -6.29
CA ASP A 88 26.15 -7.91 -5.50
C ASP A 88 24.77 -7.23 -5.42
N LEU A 89 24.50 -6.62 -4.26
CA LEU A 89 23.28 -5.87 -3.99
C LEU A 89 23.62 -4.43 -3.60
N LEU A 90 22.97 -3.48 -4.27
CA LEU A 90 23.07 -2.05 -3.99
C LEU A 90 21.72 -1.52 -3.52
N TYR A 91 21.73 -0.72 -2.46
CA TYR A 91 20.58 0.04 -2.00
C TYR A 91 20.93 1.52 -1.92
N PHE A 92 19.98 2.38 -2.30
CA PHE A 92 19.99 3.79 -1.97
C PHE A 92 18.56 4.34 -1.87
N PRO A 93 18.34 5.39 -1.05
CA PRO A 93 17.02 5.99 -0.90
C PRO A 93 16.66 6.90 -2.08
N ARG A 94 15.37 7.18 -2.24
CA ARG A 94 14.86 8.12 -3.25
C ARG A 94 15.52 9.50 -3.14
N GLY A 95 15.68 10.17 -4.28
CA GLY A 95 16.45 11.41 -4.39
C GLY A 95 17.96 11.22 -4.55
N THR A 96 18.52 10.02 -4.29
CA THR A 96 19.94 9.74 -4.55
C THR A 96 20.20 9.76 -6.05
N ILE A 97 21.01 10.72 -6.49
CA ILE A 97 21.39 10.83 -7.90
C ILE A 97 22.34 9.69 -8.25
N HIS A 98 22.11 9.04 -9.37
CA HIS A 98 22.93 7.94 -9.83
C HIS A 98 23.03 7.89 -11.35
N GLN A 99 24.12 7.27 -11.82
CA GLN A 99 24.26 6.84 -13.21
C GLN A 99 25.12 5.59 -13.29
N ALA A 100 24.95 4.82 -14.37
CA ALA A 100 25.70 3.59 -14.57
C ALA A 100 25.98 3.29 -16.04
N ASP A 101 27.17 2.77 -16.30
CA ASP A 101 27.66 2.39 -17.62
C ASP A 101 28.28 0.98 -17.60
N THR A 102 28.19 0.26 -18.72
CA THR A 102 28.84 -1.05 -18.86
C THR A 102 30.28 -0.84 -19.34
N PRO A 103 31.32 -1.28 -18.60
CA PRO A 103 32.71 -1.07 -18.98
C PRO A 103 33.09 -1.68 -20.34
N LEU A 104 34.11 -1.13 -21.00
CA LEU A 104 34.73 -1.78 -22.16
C LEU A 104 35.36 -3.12 -21.73
N GLY A 105 35.14 -4.16 -22.54
CA GLY A 105 35.62 -5.53 -22.28
C GLY A 105 34.59 -6.45 -21.62
N VAL A 106 33.48 -5.90 -21.13
CA VAL A 106 32.33 -6.65 -20.58
C VAL A 106 31.22 -6.69 -21.63
N SER A 107 30.79 -7.87 -22.08
CA SER A 107 29.86 -8.00 -23.21
C SER A 107 28.51 -7.29 -23.01
N HIS A 108 27.96 -7.39 -21.80
CA HIS A 108 26.74 -6.72 -21.35
C HIS A 108 26.67 -6.72 -19.82
N SER A 109 25.76 -5.91 -19.28
CA SER A 109 25.35 -5.95 -17.87
C SER A 109 23.84 -6.15 -17.79
N THR A 110 23.40 -7.05 -16.91
CA THR A 110 21.98 -7.22 -16.56
C THR A 110 21.81 -7.03 -15.05
N HIS A 111 20.91 -6.14 -14.64
CA HIS A 111 20.46 -6.04 -13.25
C HIS A 111 18.94 -5.92 -13.18
N VAL A 112 18.39 -6.28 -12.03
CA VAL A 112 16.99 -5.98 -11.67
C VAL A 112 17.00 -4.92 -10.58
N THR A 113 16.21 -3.87 -10.79
CA THR A 113 15.91 -2.86 -9.78
C THR A 113 14.56 -3.21 -9.19
N ILE A 114 14.52 -3.53 -7.90
CA ILE A 114 13.29 -3.74 -7.13
C ILE A 114 13.00 -2.42 -6.40
N SER A 115 11.81 -1.87 -6.59
CA SER A 115 11.44 -0.54 -6.10
C SER A 115 10.19 -0.58 -5.21
N THR A 116 10.14 0.27 -4.19
CA THR A 116 9.01 0.37 -3.26
C THR A 116 8.89 1.78 -2.67
N TYR A 117 7.89 2.00 -1.80
CA TYR A 117 7.71 3.25 -1.04
C TYR A 117 7.39 4.51 -1.88
N GLN A 118 6.91 4.34 -3.11
CA GLN A 118 6.36 5.44 -3.91
C GLN A 118 5.16 6.05 -3.18
N ASN A 119 5.13 7.38 -3.02
CA ASN A 119 4.03 8.11 -2.35
C ASN A 119 3.61 7.55 -0.98
N ASN A 120 4.57 6.99 -0.24
CA ASN A 120 4.32 6.35 1.07
C ASN A 120 4.98 7.13 2.22
N SER A 121 4.87 8.46 2.21
CA SER A 121 5.46 9.34 3.23
C SER A 121 4.46 9.75 4.32
N TRP A 122 4.96 10.36 5.40
CA TRP A 122 4.09 10.98 6.41
C TRP A 122 3.15 12.06 5.85
N GLY A 123 3.59 12.76 4.79
CA GLY A 123 2.75 13.74 4.10
C GLY A 123 1.57 13.08 3.37
N ASP A 124 1.83 11.97 2.68
CA ASP A 124 0.79 11.16 2.01
C ASP A 124 -0.20 10.60 3.03
N PHE A 125 0.31 10.03 4.13
CA PHE A 125 -0.53 9.50 5.19
C PHE A 125 -1.36 10.58 5.91
N LEU A 126 -0.81 11.78 6.08
CA LEU A 126 -1.57 12.91 6.59
C LEU A 126 -2.69 13.32 5.63
N LEU A 127 -2.41 13.39 4.32
CA LEU A 127 -3.40 13.71 3.29
C LEU A 127 -4.49 12.64 3.17
N ASP A 128 -4.18 11.37 3.43
CA ASP A 128 -5.13 10.26 3.49
C ASP A 128 -6.04 10.37 4.72
N ALA A 129 -5.47 10.66 5.90
CA ALA A 129 -6.20 10.69 7.16
C ALA A 129 -7.04 11.97 7.37
N LEU A 130 -6.56 13.12 6.87
CA LEU A 130 -7.13 14.44 7.18
C LEU A 130 -8.57 14.64 6.64
N PRO A 131 -8.92 14.25 5.40
CA PRO A 131 -10.29 14.39 4.91
C PRO A 131 -11.31 13.66 5.79
N GLY A 132 -11.05 12.41 6.18
CA GLY A 132 -11.92 11.63 7.05
C GLY A 132 -12.12 12.28 8.42
N LEU A 133 -11.04 12.83 9.00
CA LEU A 133 -11.09 13.60 10.25
C LEU A 133 -11.98 14.84 10.14
N VAL A 134 -11.81 15.61 9.06
CA VAL A 134 -12.58 16.83 8.82
C VAL A 134 -14.06 16.49 8.62
N PHE A 135 -14.38 15.48 7.80
CA PHE A 135 -15.77 15.06 7.56
C PHE A 135 -16.47 14.57 8.83
N ASN A 136 -15.77 13.84 9.70
CA ASN A 136 -16.35 13.42 10.97
C ASN A 136 -16.59 14.61 11.91
N MET A 137 -15.63 15.55 12.01
CA MET A 137 -15.82 16.76 12.79
C MET A 137 -16.97 17.62 12.24
N MET A 138 -17.13 17.68 10.91
CA MET A 138 -18.26 18.34 10.27
C MET A 138 -19.61 17.71 10.59
N LYS A 139 -19.72 16.46 11.06
CA LYS A 139 -20.99 15.88 11.52
C LYS A 139 -21.39 16.40 12.89
N GLU A 140 -20.41 16.59 13.78
CA GLU A 140 -20.62 16.97 15.18
C GLU A 140 -20.65 18.49 15.40
N ASP A 141 -19.77 19.23 14.71
CA ASP A 141 -19.57 20.66 14.93
C ASP A 141 -20.14 21.51 13.78
N VAL A 142 -21.21 22.25 14.09
CA VAL A 142 -21.84 23.19 13.15
C VAL A 142 -20.90 24.31 12.69
N MET A 143 -19.88 24.65 13.48
CA MET A 143 -18.93 25.71 13.12
C MET A 143 -18.14 25.38 11.86
N LEU A 144 -17.86 24.10 11.59
CA LEU A 144 -17.21 23.66 10.35
C LEU A 144 -18.17 23.59 9.15
N ARG A 145 -19.48 23.59 9.40
CA ARG A 145 -20.51 23.61 8.34
C ARG A 145 -20.95 25.01 7.94
N LYS A 146 -20.55 26.05 8.69
CA LYS A 146 -20.84 27.44 8.34
C LYS A 146 -20.13 27.84 7.05
N SER A 147 -20.82 28.58 6.18
CA SER A 147 -20.25 29.10 4.95
C SER A 147 -19.03 29.99 5.24
N ILE A 148 -18.01 29.89 4.38
CA ILE A 148 -16.93 30.85 4.34
C ILE A 148 -17.47 32.26 3.98
N PRO A 149 -16.78 33.35 4.38
CA PRO A 149 -17.14 34.71 3.97
C PRO A 149 -17.33 34.86 2.45
N ARG A 150 -18.27 35.71 2.05
CA ARG A 150 -18.52 36.02 0.63
C ARG A 150 -17.25 36.56 -0.01
N GLN A 151 -17.00 36.16 -1.27
CA GLN A 151 -15.84 36.58 -2.05
C GLN A 151 -14.48 36.20 -1.44
N LEU A 152 -14.42 35.36 -0.39
CA LEU A 152 -13.14 34.97 0.22
C LEU A 152 -12.16 34.37 -0.81
N LEU A 153 -12.66 33.55 -1.71
CA LEU A 153 -11.87 32.92 -2.79
C LEU A 153 -11.33 33.91 -3.82
N MET A 154 -11.80 35.16 -3.81
CA MET A 154 -11.36 36.23 -4.71
C MET A 154 -10.35 37.18 -4.04
N GLN A 155 -10.03 36.96 -2.77
CA GLN A 155 -9.09 37.81 -2.03
C GLN A 155 -7.65 37.39 -2.31
N VAL A 156 -6.74 38.37 -2.30
CA VAL A 156 -5.28 38.17 -2.46
C VAL A 156 -4.60 37.98 -1.10
N ASP A 157 -5.21 38.51 -0.03
CA ASP A 157 -4.75 38.34 1.35
C ASP A 157 -5.56 37.25 2.06
N PHE A 158 -4.87 36.44 2.87
CA PHE A 158 -5.41 35.29 3.58
C PHE A 158 -5.24 35.39 5.10
N ALA A 159 -4.76 36.51 5.66
CA ALA A 159 -4.40 36.61 7.08
C ALA A 159 -5.49 36.15 8.06
N ASP A 160 -6.75 36.55 7.85
CA ASP A 160 -7.88 36.15 8.70
C ASP A 160 -8.28 34.69 8.51
N SER A 161 -8.21 34.18 7.27
CA SER A 161 -8.42 32.76 6.96
C SER A 161 -7.35 31.87 7.61
N THR A 162 -6.10 32.31 7.58
CA THR A 162 -4.97 31.58 8.16
C THR A 162 -5.16 31.37 9.66
N LYS A 163 -5.63 32.38 10.40
CA LYS A 163 -5.94 32.24 11.83
C LYS A 163 -7.06 31.24 12.07
N LYS A 164 -8.14 31.30 11.27
CA LYS A 164 -9.28 30.39 11.40
C LYS A 164 -8.88 28.95 11.08
N LEU A 165 -8.15 28.71 10.00
CA LEU A 165 -7.63 27.40 9.61
C LEU A 165 -6.68 26.84 10.67
N SER A 166 -5.76 27.66 11.19
CA SER A 166 -4.83 27.25 12.26
C SER A 166 -5.58 26.80 13.51
N SER A 167 -6.66 27.50 13.89
CA SER A 167 -7.50 27.09 15.02
C SER A 167 -8.17 25.74 14.77
N ILE A 168 -8.65 25.49 13.55
CA ILE A 168 -9.28 24.21 13.19
C ILE A 168 -8.26 23.08 13.23
N LEU A 169 -7.06 23.30 12.70
CA LEU A 169 -5.98 22.30 12.71
C LEU A 169 -5.55 21.91 14.13
N ARG A 170 -5.48 22.87 15.07
CA ARG A 170 -5.20 22.56 16.49
C ARG A 170 -6.27 21.68 17.11
N VAL A 171 -7.55 22.02 16.89
CA VAL A 171 -8.67 21.20 17.40
C VAL A 171 -8.66 19.79 16.79
N LEU A 172 -8.31 19.67 15.50
CA LEU A 172 -8.15 18.36 14.85
C LEU A 172 -7.01 17.56 15.48
N ALA A 173 -5.87 18.20 15.79
CA ALA A 173 -4.76 17.56 16.48
C ALA A 173 -5.16 17.09 17.89
N ASP A 174 -5.81 17.94 18.68
CA ASP A 174 -6.27 17.60 20.04
C ASP A 174 -7.25 16.40 20.00
N ARG A 175 -8.15 16.35 19.02
CA ARG A 175 -9.04 15.20 18.85
C ARG A 175 -8.31 13.95 18.40
N LEU A 176 -7.32 14.07 17.53
CA LEU A 176 -6.53 12.95 17.05
C LEU A 176 -5.81 12.24 18.20
N GLU A 177 -5.29 12.99 19.18
CA GLU A 177 -4.62 12.46 20.36
C GLU A 177 -5.59 11.71 21.30
N ASN A 178 -6.83 12.19 21.40
CA ASN A 178 -7.82 11.69 22.35
C ASN A 178 -8.70 10.57 21.81
N THR A 179 -8.65 10.28 20.50
CA THR A 179 -9.56 9.33 19.85
C THR A 179 -8.80 8.23 19.09
N ARG A 180 -8.91 6.97 19.54
CA ARG A 180 -8.35 5.78 18.87
C ARG A 180 -9.30 5.16 17.86
N GLU A 181 -9.88 5.97 16.98
CA GLU A 181 -10.82 5.50 15.97
C GLU A 181 -10.12 4.86 14.77
N LEU A 182 -10.64 3.71 14.33
CA LEU A 182 -10.27 3.14 13.03
C LEU A 182 -10.92 3.96 11.92
N ARG A 183 -10.15 4.35 10.90
CA ARG A 183 -10.60 5.22 9.82
C ARG A 183 -10.51 4.53 8.48
N SER A 184 -11.29 5.01 7.52
CA SER A 184 -11.06 4.73 6.12
C SER A 184 -9.69 5.26 5.72
N SER A 185 -8.97 4.49 4.93
CA SER A 185 -7.69 4.88 4.35
C SER A 185 -7.69 4.42 2.91
N ASP A 186 -7.60 5.37 1.99
CA ASP A 186 -7.50 5.09 0.57
C ASP A 186 -6.12 4.50 0.26
N MET A 187 -5.07 4.89 0.98
CA MET A 187 -3.76 4.23 0.91
C MET A 187 -3.84 2.73 1.21
N LYS A 188 -4.56 2.32 2.27
CA LYS A 188 -4.77 0.90 2.58
C LYS A 188 -5.52 0.16 1.46
N LYS A 189 -6.51 0.82 0.86
CA LYS A 189 -7.29 0.25 -0.25
C LYS A 189 -6.44 0.11 -1.50
N ASP A 190 -5.67 1.12 -1.84
CA ASP A 190 -4.77 1.11 -2.98
C ASP A 190 -3.75 -0.03 -2.85
N PHE A 191 -3.08 -0.14 -1.70
CA PHE A 191 -2.11 -1.20 -1.45
C PHE A 191 -2.72 -2.59 -1.63
N ILE A 192 -3.88 -2.87 -1.01
CA ILE A 192 -4.46 -4.21 -1.08
C ILE A 192 -5.01 -4.57 -2.45
N LEU A 193 -5.47 -3.58 -3.23
CA LEU A 193 -6.02 -3.80 -4.57
C LEU A 193 -4.93 -3.99 -5.63
N ASN A 194 -3.77 -3.37 -5.43
CA ASN A 194 -2.72 -3.32 -6.45
C ASN A 194 -1.51 -4.19 -6.15
N ARG A 195 -1.44 -4.87 -4.99
CA ARG A 195 -0.35 -5.80 -4.64
C ARG A 195 -0.39 -7.13 -5.38
N LEU A 196 0.70 -7.89 -5.34
CA LEU A 196 0.76 -9.26 -5.86
C LEU A 196 -0.10 -10.22 -5.02
N PRO A 197 -0.69 -11.25 -5.67
CA PRO A 197 -1.31 -12.36 -4.94
C PRO A 197 -0.25 -13.20 -4.19
N PRO A 198 -0.64 -13.93 -3.13
CA PRO A 198 0.26 -14.84 -2.42
C PRO A 198 0.91 -15.86 -3.36
N TYR A 199 2.23 -16.05 -3.26
CA TYR A 199 2.92 -17.12 -3.97
C TYR A 199 2.78 -18.45 -3.22
N LEU A 200 2.20 -19.46 -3.88
CA LEU A 200 1.84 -20.75 -3.28
C LEU A 200 2.60 -21.96 -3.86
N GLY A 201 3.55 -21.74 -4.77
CA GLY A 201 4.27 -22.82 -5.47
C GLY A 201 3.43 -23.52 -6.54
N ASP A 202 3.99 -24.60 -7.13
CA ASP A 202 3.40 -25.33 -8.27
C ASP A 202 2.19 -26.20 -7.90
N ASP A 203 2.00 -26.56 -6.62
CA ASP A 203 0.82 -27.30 -6.09
C ASP A 203 -0.39 -26.35 -5.86
N SER A 204 -0.60 -25.40 -6.77
CA SER A 204 -1.65 -24.38 -6.67
C SER A 204 -3.04 -24.91 -7.00
N ASP A 205 -3.38 -26.13 -6.59
CA ASP A 205 -4.74 -26.64 -6.78
C ASP A 205 -5.71 -25.93 -5.81
N SER A 206 -6.67 -25.31 -6.47
CA SER A 206 -7.90 -24.66 -6.05
C SER A 206 -7.85 -23.38 -5.18
N LEU A 207 -8.42 -22.33 -5.76
CA LEU A 207 -8.94 -21.10 -5.14
C LEU A 207 -10.07 -21.38 -4.11
N THR A 208 -10.20 -22.62 -3.63
CA THR A 208 -11.35 -23.06 -2.83
C THR A 208 -10.94 -23.31 -1.39
N PRO A 209 -11.79 -22.93 -0.43
CA PRO A 209 -11.61 -23.30 0.97
C PRO A 209 -11.39 -24.82 1.11
N GLY A 210 -10.25 -25.19 1.68
CA GLY A 210 -9.91 -26.58 1.98
C GLY A 210 -10.18 -26.94 3.44
N GLY A 211 -10.12 -28.23 3.76
CA GLY A 211 -10.19 -28.72 5.13
C GLY A 211 -11.62 -28.84 5.69
N LYS A 212 -11.73 -28.81 7.02
CA LYS A 212 -13.01 -28.96 7.73
C LYS A 212 -13.73 -27.61 7.81
N LEU A 213 -15.05 -27.65 7.70
CA LEU A 213 -15.90 -26.49 7.91
C LEU A 213 -15.83 -26.05 9.40
N PRO A 214 -15.57 -24.76 9.71
CA PRO A 214 -15.51 -24.28 11.08
C PRO A 214 -16.86 -24.39 11.78
N LYS A 215 -16.82 -24.81 13.05
CA LYS A 215 -17.95 -24.90 13.98
C LYS A 215 -17.62 -24.17 15.28
N LEU A 216 -18.60 -23.99 16.16
CA LEU A 216 -18.42 -23.30 17.44
C LEU A 216 -17.28 -23.87 18.32
N ASP A 217 -17.11 -25.20 18.32
CA ASP A 217 -16.06 -25.90 19.06
C ASP A 217 -14.72 -25.98 18.31
N SER A 218 -14.68 -25.49 17.08
CA SER A 218 -13.48 -25.51 16.25
C SER A 218 -12.43 -24.53 16.77
N THR A 219 -11.18 -24.87 16.46
CA THR A 219 -10.01 -24.04 16.72
C THR A 219 -9.51 -23.55 15.37
N ILE A 220 -9.43 -22.22 15.20
CA ILE A 220 -9.12 -21.58 13.93
C ILE A 220 -7.79 -20.83 13.99
N ARG A 221 -7.12 -20.71 12.85
CA ARG A 221 -5.92 -19.89 12.66
C ARG A 221 -6.08 -19.02 11.42
N LEU A 222 -5.67 -17.76 11.54
CA LEU A 222 -5.61 -16.83 10.42
C LEU A 222 -4.52 -17.25 9.42
N GLN A 223 -4.92 -17.43 8.16
CA GLN A 223 -4.02 -17.61 7.02
C GLN A 223 -3.80 -16.27 6.32
N PHE A 224 -2.68 -16.14 5.61
CA PHE A 224 -2.38 -14.97 4.77
C PHE A 224 -2.53 -13.63 5.49
N ARG A 225 -2.12 -13.57 6.76
CA ARG A 225 -2.25 -12.37 7.61
C ARG A 225 -1.71 -11.11 6.93
N ASP A 226 -0.53 -11.20 6.32
CA ASP A 226 0.12 -10.05 5.68
C ASP A 226 -0.47 -9.70 4.31
N HIS A 227 -1.46 -10.47 3.84
CA HIS A 227 -2.29 -10.19 2.65
C HIS A 227 -3.68 -9.70 3.01
N ALA A 228 -4.02 -9.56 4.28
CA ALA A 228 -5.32 -9.06 4.71
C ALA A 228 -5.19 -7.64 5.30
N ILE A 229 -6.25 -6.84 5.17
CA ILE A 229 -6.35 -5.53 5.85
C ILE A 229 -7.74 -5.38 6.45
N ILE A 230 -7.82 -4.81 7.65
CA ILE A 230 -9.07 -4.35 8.26
C ILE A 230 -9.15 -2.83 8.07
N THR A 231 -10.15 -2.37 7.31
CA THR A 231 -10.43 -0.93 7.10
C THR A 231 -11.92 -0.64 7.30
N VAL A 232 -12.26 0.62 7.61
CA VAL A 232 -13.66 1.10 7.63
C VAL A 232 -13.99 1.74 6.28
N GLU A 233 -15.21 1.57 5.77
CA GLU A 233 -15.67 2.28 4.57
C GLU A 233 -16.93 3.10 4.87
N PRO A 234 -17.09 4.29 4.27
CA PRO A 234 -18.37 4.99 4.32
C PRO A 234 -19.43 4.19 3.57
N ASP A 235 -20.59 3.97 4.20
CA ASP A 235 -21.74 3.34 3.55
C ASP A 235 -22.29 4.26 2.46
N GLN A 236 -22.14 3.87 1.19
CA GLN A 236 -22.62 4.65 0.05
C GLN A 236 -24.13 4.51 -0.17
N GLU A 237 -24.81 3.52 0.44
CA GLU A 237 -26.22 3.24 0.17
C GLU A 237 -27.20 4.06 1.04
N ASN A 238 -26.75 4.69 2.13
CA ASN A 238 -27.63 5.43 3.05
C ASN A 238 -27.11 6.82 3.42
N ALA A 239 -27.22 7.77 2.50
CA ALA A 239 -26.85 9.18 2.73
C ALA A 239 -27.71 9.93 3.79
N VAL A 240 -28.74 9.30 4.36
CA VAL A 240 -29.74 9.98 5.22
C VAL A 240 -29.82 9.39 6.65
N SER A 241 -29.22 8.24 6.93
CA SER A 241 -29.32 7.61 8.26
C SER A 241 -28.07 7.88 9.09
N THR A 242 -28.18 8.80 10.05
CA THR A 242 -27.35 8.78 11.25
C THR A 242 -27.36 7.38 11.88
N THR A 243 -26.20 6.95 12.38
CA THR A 243 -26.00 5.76 13.24
C THR A 243 -26.23 4.38 12.60
N LYS A 244 -25.28 3.92 11.79
CA LYS A 244 -24.67 2.59 12.00
C LYS A 244 -23.19 2.63 11.54
N PRO A 245 -22.22 2.30 12.40
CA PRO A 245 -20.82 2.27 12.00
C PRO A 245 -20.59 1.04 11.11
N HIS A 246 -20.31 1.26 9.84
CA HIS A 246 -20.34 0.20 8.84
C HIS A 246 -18.96 -0.14 8.29
N LEU A 247 -18.74 -1.45 8.30
CA LEU A 247 -17.91 -2.23 7.38
C LEU A 247 -16.42 -2.31 7.65
N HIS A 248 -16.02 -3.39 8.32
CA HIS A 248 -14.68 -3.93 8.11
C HIS A 248 -14.64 -4.67 6.78
N ARG A 249 -13.99 -4.08 5.78
CA ARG A 249 -13.54 -4.84 4.62
C ARG A 249 -12.30 -5.61 5.02
N LEU A 250 -12.38 -6.93 5.05
CA LEU A 250 -11.20 -7.80 4.95
C LEU A 250 -10.95 -8.03 3.47
N ALA A 251 -9.91 -7.40 2.93
CA ALA A 251 -9.46 -7.62 1.56
C ALA A 251 -8.14 -8.38 1.65
N GLY A 252 -8.06 -9.53 0.98
CA GLY A 252 -6.96 -10.45 1.11
C GLY A 252 -7.42 -11.88 0.93
N GLY A 253 -6.73 -12.66 0.10
CA GLY A 253 -7.11 -14.04 -0.16
C GLY A 253 -6.43 -14.60 -1.40
N LYS A 254 -6.44 -15.92 -1.51
CA LYS A 254 -6.00 -16.63 -2.71
C LYS A 254 -6.95 -16.26 -3.86
N GLY A 255 -6.48 -15.48 -4.84
CA GLY A 255 -7.22 -15.22 -6.10
C GLY A 255 -7.81 -13.84 -6.34
N TRP A 256 -7.61 -12.89 -5.43
CA TRP A 256 -8.23 -11.56 -5.53
C TRP A 256 -7.49 -10.64 -6.51
N ASN A 257 -6.16 -10.73 -6.51
CA ASN A 257 -5.31 -9.94 -7.38
C ASN A 257 -4.69 -10.80 -8.47
N ARG A 258 -4.45 -10.20 -9.63
CA ARG A 258 -3.82 -10.85 -10.78
C ARG A 258 -2.40 -10.37 -10.91
N ARG A 259 -1.47 -11.32 -11.00
CA ARG A 259 -0.06 -11.02 -11.21
C ARG A 259 0.17 -10.35 -12.57
N GLU A 260 -0.60 -10.74 -13.58
CA GLU A 260 -0.45 -10.26 -14.96
C GLU A 260 -0.68 -8.75 -15.10
N THR A 261 -1.42 -8.15 -14.16
CA THR A 261 -1.75 -6.72 -14.15
C THR A 261 -1.05 -5.96 -13.02
N HIS A 262 -0.10 -6.58 -12.32
CA HIS A 262 0.63 -5.95 -11.20
C HIS A 262 1.49 -4.79 -11.70
N MET A 263 1.32 -3.60 -11.12
CA MET A 263 2.07 -2.37 -11.45
C MET A 263 1.97 -1.90 -12.91
N MET A 264 1.00 -2.40 -13.69
CA MET A 264 0.81 -2.02 -15.10
C MET A 264 -0.03 -0.75 -15.29
N GLY A 265 -0.57 -0.19 -14.20
CA GLY A 265 -1.63 0.82 -14.26
C GLY A 265 -2.95 0.23 -14.76
N ALA A 266 -4.04 0.97 -14.66
CA ALA A 266 -5.18 0.72 -15.54
C ALA A 266 -4.77 1.32 -16.89
N GLU A 267 -4.58 0.49 -17.93
CA GLU A 267 -4.68 1.01 -19.30
C GLU A 267 -6.00 1.78 -19.39
N ASP A 268 -6.00 2.92 -20.09
CA ASP A 268 -7.19 3.74 -20.32
C ASP A 268 -8.42 2.86 -20.65
N ASP A 269 -9.26 2.58 -19.65
CA ASP A 269 -10.63 2.07 -19.79
C ASP A 269 -11.55 3.17 -20.33
N ALA A 270 -11.07 3.92 -21.33
CA ALA A 270 -11.88 4.77 -22.21
C ALA A 270 -12.72 3.94 -23.19
N ALA A 271 -12.71 2.60 -23.08
CA ALA A 271 -13.45 1.69 -23.93
C ALA A 271 -14.43 0.75 -23.18
N SER A 272 -14.73 1.00 -21.89
CA SER A 272 -15.91 0.41 -21.25
C SER A 272 -16.98 1.49 -21.03
N GLU A 273 -17.89 1.64 -21.99
CA GLU A 273 -19.18 2.35 -21.84
C GLU A 273 -20.14 1.66 -20.83
N GLU A 274 -19.62 0.81 -19.95
CA GLU A 274 -20.30 0.37 -18.74
C GLU A 274 -19.38 0.67 -17.57
N GLY A 275 -19.76 1.64 -16.74
CA GLY A 275 -19.07 2.07 -15.52
C GLY A 275 -18.99 0.98 -14.46
N THR A 276 -18.34 -0.14 -14.77
CA THR A 276 -17.97 -1.16 -13.82
C THR A 276 -16.68 -0.71 -13.15
N SER A 277 -16.82 0.21 -12.19
CA SER A 277 -15.81 0.43 -11.15
C SER A 277 -15.29 -0.94 -10.72
N ARG A 278 -13.97 -1.20 -10.77
CA ARG A 278 -13.36 -2.45 -10.24
C ARG A 278 -14.04 -2.77 -8.91
N GLN A 279 -14.96 -3.74 -8.94
CA GLN A 279 -15.85 -3.96 -7.82
C GLN A 279 -14.97 -4.50 -6.71
N THR A 280 -14.87 -3.74 -5.64
CA THR A 280 -13.99 -4.08 -4.53
C THR A 280 -14.64 -5.23 -3.78
N HIS A 281 -14.25 -6.45 -4.13
CA HIS A 281 -14.58 -7.65 -3.38
C HIS A 281 -14.03 -7.49 -1.95
N GLY A 282 -14.72 -8.02 -0.96
CA GLY A 282 -14.52 -7.65 0.44
C GLY A 282 -15.54 -8.30 1.35
N LEU A 283 -15.11 -9.01 2.38
CA LEU A 283 -16.04 -9.42 3.44
C LEU A 283 -16.53 -8.20 4.20
N ARG A 284 -17.77 -8.25 4.68
CA ARG A 284 -18.49 -7.10 5.20
C ARG A 284 -19.08 -7.43 6.57
N PHE A 285 -18.56 -6.80 7.63
CA PHE A 285 -19.04 -7.01 9.00
C PHE A 285 -19.47 -5.70 9.70
N PRO A 286 -20.46 -5.76 10.63
CA PRO A 286 -20.79 -4.66 11.54
C PRO A 286 -19.61 -4.27 12.45
N LEU A 287 -19.56 -3.02 12.94
CA LEU A 287 -18.50 -2.58 13.87
C LEU A 287 -18.44 -3.41 15.16
N SER A 288 -19.55 -4.00 15.60
CA SER A 288 -19.56 -4.89 16.78
C SER A 288 -18.62 -6.09 16.64
N TYR A 289 -18.23 -6.45 15.41
CA TYR A 289 -17.32 -7.57 15.14
C TYR A 289 -15.84 -7.16 15.24
N LEU A 290 -15.52 -5.88 15.42
CA LEU A 290 -14.15 -5.37 15.42
C LEU A 290 -13.26 -6.06 16.46
N ASP A 291 -13.77 -6.26 17.67
CA ASP A 291 -12.96 -6.85 18.73
C ASP A 291 -12.71 -8.35 18.51
N ALA A 292 -13.69 -9.07 17.92
CA ALA A 292 -13.48 -10.45 17.48
C ALA A 292 -12.48 -10.54 16.32
N LEU A 293 -12.56 -9.64 15.34
CA LEU A 293 -11.58 -9.55 14.25
C LEU A 293 -10.17 -9.24 14.77
N LYS A 294 -10.03 -8.31 15.72
CA LYS A 294 -8.75 -8.03 16.40
C LYS A 294 -8.24 -9.23 17.19
N GLN A 295 -9.12 -10.00 17.81
CA GLN A 295 -8.77 -11.23 18.53
C GLN A 295 -8.20 -12.27 17.57
N ILE A 296 -8.84 -12.51 16.41
CA ILE A 296 -8.31 -13.39 15.36
C ILE A 296 -6.98 -12.86 14.82
N TRP A 297 -6.86 -11.55 14.64
CA TRP A 297 -5.65 -10.92 14.09
C TRP A 297 -4.45 -10.99 15.02
N SER A 298 -4.67 -10.89 16.34
CA SER A 298 -3.60 -10.76 17.33
C SER A 298 -3.11 -12.11 17.87
N ASN A 299 -3.96 -13.13 17.81
CA ASN A 299 -3.65 -14.46 18.32
C ASN A 299 -3.23 -15.41 17.20
N THR A 300 -2.31 -16.32 17.51
CA THR A 300 -1.88 -17.35 16.56
C THR A 300 -2.98 -18.38 16.28
N ILE A 301 -3.81 -18.67 17.28
CA ILE A 301 -4.89 -19.65 17.24
C ILE A 301 -6.01 -19.14 18.17
N VAL A 302 -7.27 -19.31 17.77
CA VAL A 302 -8.45 -18.89 18.56
C VAL A 302 -9.53 -19.98 18.49
N CYS A 303 -10.18 -20.29 19.62
CA CYS A 303 -11.37 -21.13 19.61
C CYS A 303 -12.61 -20.29 19.22
N VAL A 304 -13.43 -20.78 18.29
CA VAL A 304 -14.58 -20.01 17.76
C VAL A 304 -15.53 -19.58 18.88
N LYS A 305 -15.80 -20.45 19.87
CA LYS A 305 -16.64 -20.12 21.04
C LYS A 305 -16.13 -18.95 21.89
N GLU A 306 -14.83 -18.64 21.84
CA GLU A 306 -14.17 -17.62 22.65
C GLU A 306 -14.09 -16.26 21.93
N LEU A 307 -14.60 -16.17 20.70
CA LEU A 307 -14.68 -14.92 19.97
C LEU A 307 -15.55 -13.91 20.72
N ASN A 308 -15.07 -12.67 20.81
CA ASN A 308 -15.75 -11.57 21.48
C ASN A 308 -16.98 -11.07 20.69
N LEU A 309 -18.01 -11.91 20.63
CA LEU A 309 -19.33 -11.68 20.01
C LEU A 309 -20.42 -12.15 20.96
N ILE A 310 -21.63 -11.61 20.77
CA ILE A 310 -22.72 -11.77 21.74
C ILE A 310 -23.35 -13.16 21.62
N SER A 311 -23.62 -13.62 20.39
CA SER A 311 -24.24 -14.93 20.15
C SER A 311 -23.29 -15.94 19.54
N ASP A 312 -23.52 -17.22 19.80
CA ASP A 312 -22.74 -18.30 19.18
C ASP A 312 -22.97 -18.39 17.66
N GLU A 313 -24.16 -18.00 17.19
CA GLU A 313 -24.47 -17.89 15.76
C GLU A 313 -23.60 -16.82 15.08
N GLU A 314 -23.37 -15.67 15.71
CA GLU A 314 -22.48 -14.62 15.18
C GLU A 314 -21.03 -15.12 15.08
N LYS A 315 -20.58 -15.91 16.06
CA LYS A 315 -19.23 -16.50 16.08
C LYS A 315 -19.03 -17.50 14.95
N GLU A 316 -19.98 -18.41 14.76
CA GLU A 316 -19.94 -19.37 13.65
C GLU A 316 -20.02 -18.66 12.30
N ASN A 317 -20.92 -17.68 12.14
CA ASN A 317 -21.05 -16.92 10.90
C ASN A 317 -19.77 -16.14 10.55
N LEU A 318 -19.12 -15.52 11.54
CA LEU A 318 -17.83 -14.86 11.33
C LEU A 318 -16.77 -15.87 10.85
N ALA A 319 -16.63 -17.01 11.54
CA ALA A 319 -15.67 -18.03 11.16
C ALA A 319 -15.95 -18.59 9.76
N LEU A 320 -17.21 -18.87 9.43
CA LEU A 320 -17.62 -19.35 8.10
C LEU A 320 -17.30 -18.35 7.01
N ALA A 321 -17.62 -17.07 7.19
CA ALA A 321 -17.35 -16.03 6.20
C ALA A 321 -15.85 -15.84 5.95
N LEU A 322 -15.01 -15.91 6.99
CA LEU A 322 -13.56 -15.86 6.82
C LEU A 322 -13.03 -17.13 6.12
N TRP A 323 -13.58 -18.30 6.45
CA TRP A 323 -13.17 -19.56 5.84
C TRP A 323 -13.53 -19.62 4.36
N THR A 324 -14.68 -19.09 3.94
CA THR A 324 -15.08 -19.06 2.52
C THR A 324 -14.12 -18.28 1.63
N GLU A 325 -13.36 -17.35 2.19
CA GLU A 325 -12.33 -16.56 1.49
C GLU A 325 -10.91 -17.09 1.69
N CYS A 326 -10.75 -18.31 2.23
CA CYS A 326 -9.46 -18.91 2.56
C CYS A 326 -8.62 -18.07 3.54
N LEU A 327 -9.26 -17.27 4.39
CA LEU A 327 -8.57 -16.40 5.35
C LEU A 327 -8.32 -17.09 6.69
N ILE A 328 -8.98 -18.21 6.96
CA ILE A 328 -8.71 -19.03 8.14
C ILE A 328 -8.67 -20.52 7.78
N GLU A 329 -7.95 -21.29 8.60
CA GLU A 329 -7.99 -22.75 8.60
C GLU A 329 -8.49 -23.30 9.94
N VAL A 330 -9.12 -24.47 9.90
CA VAL A 330 -9.51 -25.25 11.09
C VAL A 330 -8.41 -26.24 11.42
N ILE A 331 -7.98 -26.27 12.68
CA ILE A 331 -6.88 -27.11 13.19
C ILE A 331 -7.42 -28.32 13.94
#